data_AF-A0A1W9Z524-F1
#
_entry.id   AF-A0A1W9Z524-F1
#
_cell.length_a   1.000
_cell.length_b   1.000
_cell.length_c   1.000
_cell.angle_alpha   90.00
_cell.angle_beta   90.00
_cell.angle_gamma   90.00
#
_symmetry.space_group_name_H-M   'P 1'
#
loop_
_entity.id
_entity.type
_entity.pdbx_description
1 polymer ?
#
loop_
_entity_poly.entity_id
_entity_poly.type
_entity_poly.pdbx_seq_one_letter_code
_entity_poly.pdbx_strand_id
1 'polypeptide(L)'
;MIGNGGNGGAGGTGTATGNAGAGGSGGMLLGAAGFNGDGTMPAPASPVQQTALGLINAPAQTMFGRPLIGNGINGAPGTGADGLPGGILIGNGGNGGAGAAGHNGGTGGASGLLMGSGGAGGAGGDGTTTGGAGGAGRLFGLGGAGGPGGYNAGGVGGAGGAGGNTWLFGTGGAGGSGGQGSSIGGDGGNGGVGGYFGGAGG
;
A
#
# COMPACT_ATOMS: atom_id res chain seq x y z
N MET A 1 -4.45 16.82 7.23
CA MET A 1 -5.29 15.59 7.19
C MET A 1 -4.40 14.49 6.63
N ILE A 2 -4.08 13.47 7.45
CA ILE A 2 -3.19 12.36 7.06
C ILE A 2 -3.85 11.68 5.86
N GLY A 3 -3.20 11.67 4.71
CA GLY A 3 -3.76 11.06 3.50
C GLY A 3 -2.72 10.20 2.82
N ASN A 4 -3.20 9.02 2.50
CA ASN A 4 -2.54 7.86 1.96
C ASN A 4 -2.69 7.97 0.45
N GLY A 5 -1.73 8.62 -0.20
CA GLY A 5 -1.64 8.65 -1.66
C GLY A 5 -1.73 7.22 -2.18
N GLY A 6 -2.76 6.95 -2.98
CA GLY A 6 -3.18 5.59 -3.32
C GLY A 6 -2.21 4.79 -4.19
N ASN A 7 -2.47 3.48 -4.22
CA ASN A 7 -2.53 2.61 -5.39
C ASN A 7 -2.89 1.18 -4.92
N GLY A 8 -4.17 0.84 -5.01
CA GLY A 8 -4.69 -0.53 -5.06
C GLY A 8 -5.52 -0.65 -6.34
N GLY A 9 -4.88 -0.49 -7.50
CA GLY A 9 -5.56 -0.58 -8.80
C GLY A 9 -5.82 -2.03 -9.16
N ALA A 10 -7.06 -2.34 -9.58
CA ALA A 10 -7.47 -3.64 -10.08
C ALA A 10 -6.54 -4.16 -11.20
N GLY A 11 -6.19 -5.45 -11.13
CA GLY A 11 -5.59 -6.20 -12.25
C GLY A 11 -6.60 -6.35 -13.40
N GLY A 12 -6.08 -6.37 -14.63
CA GLY A 12 -6.77 -5.99 -15.88
C GLY A 12 -8.01 -6.78 -16.31
N THR A 13 -8.83 -6.13 -17.14
CA THR A 13 -10.01 -6.73 -17.82
C THR A 13 -9.84 -6.87 -19.35
N GLY A 14 -8.65 -6.70 -19.93
CA GLY A 14 -8.48 -6.83 -21.39
C GLY A 14 -7.05 -6.66 -21.91
N THR A 15 -6.86 -6.99 -23.19
CA THR A 15 -5.59 -7.15 -23.94
C THR A 15 -4.74 -5.88 -24.16
N ALA A 16 -4.90 -4.87 -23.32
CA ALA A 16 -4.07 -3.67 -23.28
C ALA A 16 -3.50 -3.55 -21.87
N THR A 17 -2.21 -3.22 -21.74
CA THR A 17 -1.58 -2.85 -20.48
C THR A 17 -2.50 -1.92 -19.69
N GLY A 18 -3.17 -2.44 -18.67
CA GLY A 18 -4.18 -1.68 -17.93
C GLY A 18 -3.52 -0.52 -17.21
N ASN A 19 -3.98 0.70 -17.46
CA ASN A 19 -3.53 1.87 -16.69
C ASN A 19 -3.81 1.63 -15.20
N ALA A 20 -2.83 1.99 -14.35
CA ALA A 20 -2.99 1.98 -12.91
C ALA A 20 -4.32 2.66 -12.51
N GLY A 21 -5.15 1.96 -11.73
CA GLY A 21 -6.41 2.53 -11.23
C GLY A 21 -6.16 3.84 -10.50
N ALA A 22 -7.10 4.79 -10.61
CA ALA A 22 -7.01 6.10 -9.96
C ALA A 22 -6.89 5.93 -8.44
N GLY A 23 -5.66 6.02 -7.92
CA GLY A 23 -5.37 6.01 -6.49
C GLY A 23 -5.98 7.23 -5.79
N GLY A 24 -6.35 7.07 -4.52
CA GLY A 24 -6.88 8.15 -3.69
C GLY A 24 -5.92 9.35 -3.58
N SER A 25 -6.50 10.54 -3.51
CA SER A 25 -5.80 11.83 -3.40
C SER A 25 -4.96 11.89 -2.12
N GLY A 26 -3.67 12.25 -2.24
CA GLY A 26 -2.75 12.39 -1.11
C GLY A 26 -3.23 13.41 -0.07
N GLY A 27 -2.84 13.21 1.19
CA GLY A 27 -3.27 14.06 2.30
C GLY A 27 -2.54 15.39 2.36
N MET A 28 -3.32 16.46 2.51
CA MET A 28 -2.85 17.80 2.83
C MET A 28 -2.20 17.86 4.24
N LEU A 29 -0.94 17.46 4.41
CA LEU A 29 -0.07 17.68 5.60
C LEU A 29 -0.30 16.69 6.79
N LEU A 30 0.72 15.98 7.34
CA LEU A 30 2.10 16.37 7.75
C LEU A 30 3.16 15.22 7.58
N GLY A 31 4.23 15.42 6.78
CA GLY A 31 5.45 14.55 6.69
C GLY A 31 5.74 13.75 5.39
N ALA A 32 5.75 14.36 4.19
CA ALA A 32 5.83 13.72 2.84
C ALA A 32 6.84 12.54 2.66
N ALA A 33 6.62 11.52 1.80
CA ALA A 33 5.96 11.52 0.48
C ALA A 33 5.05 10.31 0.18
N GLY A 34 4.26 10.42 -0.90
CA GLY A 34 3.76 9.29 -1.71
C GLY A 34 3.34 9.77 -3.11
N PHE A 35 3.97 9.26 -4.19
CA PHE A 35 3.57 9.52 -5.59
C PHE A 35 3.90 8.34 -6.54
N ASN A 36 2.92 7.99 -7.40
CA ASN A 36 3.04 7.82 -8.86
C ASN A 36 1.62 7.79 -9.48
N GLY A 37 1.17 8.91 -10.08
CA GLY A 37 -0.10 9.05 -10.83
C GLY A 37 -0.68 10.49 -10.91
N ASP A 38 -0.88 10.98 -12.15
CA ASP A 38 -1.63 12.17 -12.65
C ASP A 38 -1.17 13.64 -12.43
N GLY A 39 -0.04 13.92 -11.79
CA GLY A 39 0.56 15.27 -11.86
C GLY A 39 -0.24 16.41 -11.19
N THR A 40 -1.34 16.11 -10.49
CA THR A 40 -1.98 17.07 -9.58
C THR A 40 -1.16 17.19 -8.29
N MET A 41 -0.22 18.14 -8.26
CA MET A 41 0.55 18.45 -7.05
C MET A 41 -0.37 19.10 -6.00
N PRO A 42 -0.54 18.50 -4.80
CA PRO A 42 -1.19 19.18 -3.69
C PRO A 42 -0.39 20.44 -3.30
N ALA A 43 -1.05 21.46 -2.78
CA ALA A 43 -0.40 22.69 -2.34
C ALA A 43 0.79 22.36 -1.39
N PRO A 44 2.01 22.86 -1.67
CA PRO A 44 3.17 22.56 -0.85
C PRO A 44 2.95 23.05 0.58
N ALA A 45 3.34 22.23 1.56
CA ALA A 45 3.44 22.66 2.95
C ALA A 45 4.28 23.94 3.01
N SER A 46 3.92 24.89 3.88
CA SER A 46 4.72 26.11 3.99
C SER A 46 6.17 25.74 4.32
N PRO A 47 7.19 26.45 3.78
CA PRO A 47 8.59 26.15 4.05
C PRO A 47 8.90 26.04 5.56
N VAL A 48 8.18 26.77 6.40
CA VAL A 48 8.27 26.71 7.86
C VAL A 48 7.85 25.35 8.42
N GLN A 49 6.77 24.76 7.90
CA GLN A 49 6.28 23.45 8.34
C GLN A 49 7.26 22.32 7.96
N GLN A 50 7.88 22.42 6.78
CA GLN A 50 8.87 21.45 6.32
C GLN A 50 10.15 21.51 7.17
N THR A 51 10.62 22.72 7.50
CA THR A 51 11.76 22.91 8.40
C THR A 51 11.49 22.36 9.80
N ALA A 52 10.30 22.63 10.36
CA ALA A 52 9.92 22.10 11.66
C ALA A 52 9.88 20.55 11.68
N LEU A 53 9.34 19.93 10.63
CA LEU A 53 9.34 18.47 10.50
C LEU A 53 10.73 17.90 10.32
N GLY A 54 11.59 18.58 9.56
CA GLY A 54 13.00 18.22 9.42
C GLY A 54 13.71 18.21 10.77
N LEU A 55 13.49 19.23 11.60
CA LEU A 55 14.06 19.31 12.95
C LEU A 55 13.53 18.19 13.87
N ILE A 56 12.23 17.88 13.81
CA ILE A 56 11.63 16.79 14.59
C ILE A 56 12.18 15.43 14.15
N ASN A 57 12.37 15.22 12.86
CA ASN A 57 12.82 13.95 12.31
C ASN A 57 14.34 13.77 12.37
N ALA A 58 15.14 14.83 12.42
CA ALA A 58 16.60 14.77 12.31
C ALA A 58 17.27 13.81 13.31
N PRO A 59 16.91 13.80 14.61
CA PRO A 59 17.49 12.86 15.56
C PRO A 59 17.20 11.40 15.17
N ALA A 60 15.96 11.07 14.81
CA ALA A 60 15.58 9.71 14.47
C ALA A 60 16.11 9.26 13.10
N GLN A 61 16.17 10.17 12.13
CA GLN A 61 16.82 9.92 10.84
C GLN A 61 18.30 9.57 11.05
N THR A 62 18.98 10.30 11.93
CA THR A 62 20.40 10.05 12.24
C THR A 62 20.60 8.73 13.00
N MET A 63 19.73 8.42 13.96
CA MET A 63 19.89 7.26 14.84
C MET A 63 19.37 5.95 14.24
N PHE A 64 18.30 6.02 13.44
CA PHE A 64 17.54 4.85 12.99
C PHE A 64 17.33 4.78 11.47
N GLY A 65 17.83 5.77 10.71
CA GLY A 65 17.66 5.84 9.25
C GLY A 65 16.20 6.05 8.81
N ARG A 66 15.31 6.42 9.75
CA ARG A 66 13.87 6.54 9.51
C ARG A 66 13.30 7.73 10.27
N PRO A 67 12.33 8.46 9.70
CA PRO A 67 11.74 9.61 10.35
C PRO A 67 10.83 9.17 11.50
N LEU A 68 10.63 10.00 12.51
CA LEU A 68 9.57 9.77 13.51
C LEU A 68 8.19 9.92 12.89
N ILE A 69 8.05 10.95 12.05
CA ILE A 69 6.81 11.33 11.38
C ILE A 69 7.08 11.36 9.88
N GLY A 70 6.39 10.49 9.14
CA GLY A 70 6.31 10.61 7.70
C GLY A 70 5.71 9.41 7.02
N ASN A 71 5.28 9.55 5.77
CA ASN A 71 4.74 8.43 5.02
C ASN A 71 5.85 7.57 4.42
N GLY A 72 5.53 6.29 4.21
CA GLY A 72 6.38 5.35 3.51
C GLY A 72 6.41 5.62 2.01
N ILE A 73 7.55 5.35 1.39
CA ILE A 73 7.72 5.49 -0.05
C ILE A 73 7.04 4.31 -0.75
N ASN A 74 6.26 4.59 -1.78
CA ASN A 74 5.61 3.54 -2.58
C ASN A 74 6.65 2.74 -3.38
N GLY A 75 6.38 1.45 -3.55
CA GLY A 75 7.13 0.60 -4.46
C GLY A 75 7.03 1.10 -5.91
N ALA A 76 8.10 0.90 -6.68
CA ALA A 76 8.13 1.33 -8.06
C ALA A 76 7.09 0.56 -8.91
N PRO A 77 6.21 1.24 -9.67
CA PRO A 77 5.23 0.57 -10.52
C PRO A 77 5.87 -0.33 -11.58
N GLY A 78 5.24 -1.47 -11.87
CA GLY A 78 5.73 -2.44 -12.85
C GLY A 78 6.97 -3.21 -12.40
N THR A 79 7.39 -3.11 -11.14
CA THR A 79 8.56 -3.84 -10.61
C THR A 79 8.21 -4.92 -9.60
N GLY A 80 7.00 -4.87 -9.03
CA GLY A 80 6.65 -5.67 -7.86
C GLY A 80 7.41 -5.26 -6.58
N ALA A 81 8.08 -4.10 -6.56
CA ALA A 81 8.80 -3.64 -5.38
C ALA A 81 7.85 -3.35 -4.22
N ASP A 82 8.28 -3.66 -3.01
CA ASP A 82 7.51 -3.39 -1.79
C ASP A 82 7.42 -1.88 -1.51
N GLY A 83 6.31 -1.50 -0.89
CA GLY A 83 6.19 -0.19 -0.25
C GLY A 83 7.00 -0.14 1.04
N LEU A 84 7.71 0.97 1.26
CA LEU A 84 8.47 1.15 2.49
C LEU A 84 7.54 1.46 3.68
N PRO A 85 7.96 1.13 4.91
CA PRO A 85 7.23 1.51 6.11
C PRO A 85 7.09 3.03 6.25
N GLY A 86 6.02 3.47 6.91
CA GLY A 86 5.88 4.83 7.41
C GLY A 86 6.93 5.19 8.47
N GLY A 87 6.84 6.42 8.99
CA GLY A 87 7.65 6.92 10.09
C GLY A 87 7.49 6.04 11.33
N ILE A 88 8.46 6.10 12.23
CA ILE A 88 8.52 5.20 13.39
C ILE A 88 7.25 5.33 14.24
N LEU A 89 6.77 6.56 14.46
CA LEU A 89 5.62 6.85 15.31
C LEU A 89 4.37 7.11 14.48
N ILE A 90 4.44 8.02 13.52
CA ILE A 90 3.30 8.50 12.76
C ILE A 90 3.61 8.39 11.27
N GLY A 91 2.71 7.78 10.52
CA GLY A 91 2.88 7.69 9.09
C GLY A 91 2.10 6.54 8.47
N ASN A 92 1.61 6.75 7.27
CA ASN A 92 1.08 5.65 6.48
C ASN A 92 2.23 4.85 5.87
N GLY A 93 2.05 3.54 5.69
CA GLY A 93 2.95 2.75 4.88
C GLY A 93 2.82 3.11 3.40
N GLY A 94 3.91 2.93 2.64
CA GLY A 94 3.89 3.07 1.19
C GLY A 94 3.15 1.89 0.55
N ASN A 95 2.50 2.10 -0.59
CA ASN A 95 1.85 1.03 -1.32
C ASN A 95 2.89 0.18 -2.06
N GLY A 96 2.61 -1.10 -2.22
CA GLY A 96 3.39 -1.99 -3.08
C GLY A 96 3.26 -1.60 -4.55
N GLY A 97 4.36 -1.71 -5.28
CA GLY A 97 4.39 -1.54 -6.73
C GLY A 97 3.69 -2.70 -7.43
N ALA A 98 2.95 -2.41 -8.50
CA ALA A 98 2.42 -3.47 -9.37
C ALA A 98 3.56 -4.30 -9.98
N GLY A 99 3.35 -5.60 -10.17
CA GLY A 99 4.30 -6.48 -10.86
C GLY A 99 4.35 -6.25 -12.37
N ALA A 100 5.52 -6.42 -12.98
CA ALA A 100 5.63 -6.66 -14.42
C ALA A 100 5.09 -8.06 -14.77
N ALA A 101 4.93 -8.35 -16.07
CA ALA A 101 4.63 -9.71 -16.53
C ALA A 101 5.56 -10.74 -15.87
N GLY A 102 4.98 -11.83 -15.36
CA GLY A 102 5.67 -12.89 -14.63
C GLY A 102 6.08 -12.54 -13.20
N HIS A 103 5.81 -11.32 -12.72
CA HIS A 103 6.18 -10.87 -11.37
C HIS A 103 4.94 -10.58 -10.52
N ASN A 104 5.05 -10.94 -9.24
CA ASN A 104 4.03 -10.64 -8.25
C ASN A 104 3.95 -9.13 -7.96
N GLY A 105 2.84 -8.71 -7.35
CA GLY A 105 2.73 -7.38 -6.77
C GLY A 105 3.55 -7.26 -5.50
N GLY A 106 4.11 -6.07 -5.27
CA GLY A 106 4.85 -5.77 -4.04
C GLY A 106 3.93 -5.67 -2.84
N THR A 107 4.44 -5.97 -1.66
CA THR A 107 3.72 -5.81 -0.40
C THR A 107 3.57 -4.34 -0.03
N GLY A 108 2.49 -4.01 0.68
CA GLY A 108 2.32 -2.70 1.30
C GLY A 108 3.19 -2.54 2.54
N GLY A 109 3.73 -1.35 2.73
CA GLY A 109 4.52 -0.99 3.90
C GLY A 109 3.67 -0.92 5.17
N ALA A 110 4.27 -1.17 6.32
CA ALA A 110 3.59 -0.99 7.61
C ALA A 110 3.39 0.49 7.95
N SER A 111 2.34 0.81 8.71
CA SER A 111 2.14 2.13 9.30
C SER A 111 3.17 2.43 10.39
N GLY A 112 3.21 3.70 10.82
CA GLY A 112 3.85 4.10 12.05
C GLY A 112 3.18 3.48 13.27
N LEU A 113 3.93 3.42 14.39
CA LEU A 113 3.52 2.71 15.58
C LEU A 113 2.21 3.22 16.17
N LEU A 114 2.06 4.53 16.29
CA LEU A 114 0.94 5.13 17.00
C LEU A 114 -0.22 5.35 16.05
N MET A 115 0.01 6.01 14.91
CA MET A 115 -1.05 6.35 13.96
C MET A 115 -0.58 6.19 12.51
N GLY A 116 -1.54 5.84 11.65
CA GLY A 116 -1.37 5.68 10.22
C GLY A 116 -2.01 4.39 9.72
N SER A 117 -2.19 4.27 8.42
CA SER A 117 -2.67 3.05 7.76
C SER A 117 -1.51 2.29 7.12
N GLY A 118 -1.60 0.96 7.09
CA GLY A 118 -0.74 0.15 6.24
C GLY A 118 -0.97 0.48 4.77
N GLY A 119 0.08 0.39 3.97
CA GLY A 119 0.00 0.58 2.52
C GLY A 119 -0.78 -0.55 1.85
N ALA A 120 -1.41 -0.29 0.72
CA ALA A 120 -2.04 -1.34 -0.08
C ALA A 120 -0.97 -2.24 -0.73
N GLY A 121 -1.30 -3.51 -0.95
CA GLY A 121 -0.51 -4.39 -1.80
C GLY A 121 -0.64 -4.04 -3.28
N GLY A 122 0.44 -4.22 -4.04
CA GLY A 122 0.46 -4.02 -5.48
C GLY A 122 -0.26 -5.13 -6.24
N ALA A 123 -0.75 -4.84 -7.44
CA ALA A 123 -1.32 -5.87 -8.32
C ALA A 123 -0.25 -6.85 -8.82
N GLY A 124 -0.61 -8.13 -8.97
CA GLY A 124 0.19 -9.08 -9.74
C GLY A 124 0.26 -8.68 -11.20
N GLY A 125 1.41 -8.86 -11.84
CA GLY A 125 1.56 -8.64 -13.29
C GLY A 125 1.00 -9.79 -14.12
N ASP A 126 0.97 -9.66 -15.44
CA ASP A 126 0.41 -10.69 -16.32
C ASP A 126 1.06 -12.07 -16.08
N GLY A 127 0.25 -13.12 -16.04
CA GLY A 127 0.61 -14.49 -15.67
C GLY A 127 -0.12 -14.96 -14.41
N THR A 128 0.20 -16.18 -13.96
CA THR A 128 -0.30 -16.71 -12.68
C THR A 128 0.52 -16.12 -11.53
N THR A 129 0.45 -14.80 -11.37
CA THR A 129 1.21 -14.04 -10.36
C THR A 129 0.29 -13.55 -9.25
N THR A 130 0.79 -13.50 -8.03
CA THR A 130 -0.04 -13.13 -6.88
C THR A 130 -0.04 -11.63 -6.67
N GLY A 131 -1.16 -11.08 -6.20
CA GLY A 131 -1.22 -9.73 -5.66
C GLY A 131 -0.39 -9.61 -4.38
N GLY A 132 0.20 -8.44 -4.14
CA GLY A 132 0.97 -8.18 -2.93
C GLY A 132 0.08 -8.14 -1.69
N ALA A 133 0.64 -8.51 -0.53
CA ALA A 133 -0.08 -8.38 0.73
C ALA A 133 -0.25 -6.89 1.12
N GLY A 134 -1.34 -6.57 1.80
CA GLY A 134 -1.53 -5.28 2.45
C GLY A 134 -0.61 -5.10 3.66
N GLY A 135 -0.16 -3.87 3.88
CA GLY A 135 0.70 -3.52 5.00
C GLY A 135 -0.03 -3.51 6.33
N ALA A 136 0.70 -3.75 7.42
CA ALA A 136 0.10 -3.76 8.74
C ALA A 136 -0.27 -2.34 9.22
N GLY A 137 -1.44 -2.20 9.81
CA GLY A 137 -1.75 -1.11 10.74
C GLY A 137 -1.20 -1.43 12.13
N ARG A 138 -0.85 -0.43 12.94
CA ARG A 138 -0.29 -0.65 14.28
C ARG A 138 -1.27 -0.31 15.41
N LEU A 139 -0.91 0.61 16.32
CA LEU A 139 -1.62 0.82 17.57
C LEU A 139 -3.06 1.29 17.35
N PHE A 140 -3.25 2.35 16.57
CA PHE A 140 -4.56 2.88 16.14
C PHE A 140 -4.73 2.82 14.62
N GLY A 141 -3.92 2.01 13.96
CA GLY A 141 -3.78 2.01 12.51
C GLY A 141 -4.72 1.02 11.83
N LEU A 142 -5.03 1.30 10.57
CA LEU A 142 -5.82 0.40 9.71
C LEU A 142 -4.88 -0.50 8.91
N GLY A 143 -5.28 -1.76 8.70
CA GLY A 143 -4.60 -2.65 7.78
C GLY A 143 -4.77 -2.19 6.33
N GLY A 144 -3.72 -2.33 5.52
CA GLY A 144 -3.78 -2.07 4.08
C GLY A 144 -4.54 -3.17 3.34
N ALA A 145 -5.21 -2.85 2.24
CA ALA A 145 -5.85 -3.87 1.41
C ALA A 145 -4.81 -4.73 0.68
N GLY A 146 -5.12 -6.00 0.45
CA GLY A 146 -4.35 -6.87 -0.43
C GLY A 146 -4.51 -6.46 -1.90
N GLY A 147 -3.45 -6.66 -2.68
CA GLY A 147 -3.44 -6.39 -4.11
C GLY A 147 -4.17 -7.48 -4.91
N PRO A 148 -4.73 -7.16 -6.08
CA PRO A 148 -5.37 -8.16 -6.94
C PRO A 148 -4.34 -9.09 -7.60
N GLY A 149 -4.75 -10.33 -7.91
CA GLY A 149 -3.93 -11.28 -8.67
C GLY A 149 -3.78 -10.92 -10.15
N GLY A 150 -2.74 -11.48 -10.78
CA GLY A 150 -2.39 -11.25 -12.18
C GLY A 150 -3.37 -11.87 -13.18
N TYR A 151 -3.51 -11.24 -14.35
CA TYR A 151 -4.30 -11.78 -15.46
C TYR A 151 -3.50 -12.84 -16.22
N ASN A 152 -4.10 -14.00 -16.54
CA ASN A 152 -3.47 -15.01 -17.38
C ASN A 152 -4.33 -15.41 -18.60
N ALA A 153 -3.92 -14.95 -19.78
CA ALA A 153 -4.57 -15.26 -21.06
C ALA A 153 -4.48 -16.74 -21.47
N GLY A 154 -3.48 -17.48 -20.96
CA GLY A 154 -3.18 -18.84 -21.36
C GLY A 154 -3.46 -19.88 -20.27
N GLY A 155 -4.05 -19.48 -19.14
CA GLY A 155 -4.23 -20.38 -18.00
C GLY A 155 -5.02 -19.78 -16.86
N VAL A 156 -4.70 -20.24 -15.64
CA VAL A 156 -5.38 -19.83 -14.41
C VAL A 156 -4.90 -18.45 -13.99
N GLY A 157 -5.84 -17.59 -13.60
CA GLY A 157 -5.53 -16.27 -13.06
C GLY A 157 -4.75 -16.36 -11.76
N GLY A 158 -3.98 -15.33 -11.43
CA GLY A 158 -3.20 -15.27 -10.21
C GLY A 158 -4.05 -15.06 -8.95
N ALA A 159 -3.57 -15.49 -7.78
CA ALA A 159 -4.31 -15.28 -6.53
C ALA A 159 -4.25 -13.82 -6.06
N GLY A 160 -5.28 -13.37 -5.34
CA GLY A 160 -5.28 -12.10 -4.63
C GLY A 160 -4.36 -12.11 -3.41
N GLY A 161 -3.78 -10.97 -3.08
CA GLY A 161 -2.96 -10.78 -1.89
C GLY A 161 -3.79 -10.71 -0.61
N ALA A 162 -3.22 -11.11 0.51
CA ALA A 162 -3.90 -10.98 1.80
C ALA A 162 -4.03 -9.52 2.24
N GLY A 163 -5.07 -9.20 2.98
CA GLY A 163 -5.20 -7.92 3.68
C GLY A 163 -4.24 -7.79 4.86
N GLY A 164 -3.91 -6.55 5.21
CA GLY A 164 -3.00 -6.22 6.30
C GLY A 164 -3.67 -6.37 7.67
N ASN A 165 -2.93 -6.88 8.64
CA ASN A 165 -3.42 -7.00 10.02
C ASN A 165 -3.26 -5.69 10.79
N THR A 166 -3.96 -5.56 11.92
CA THR A 166 -3.74 -4.50 12.91
C THR A 166 -3.30 -5.06 14.26
N TRP A 167 -2.81 -4.21 15.18
CA TRP A 167 -2.29 -4.66 16.47
C TRP A 167 -3.29 -4.55 17.63
N LEU A 168 -3.43 -3.37 18.25
CA LEU A 168 -4.34 -3.21 19.41
C LEU A 168 -5.70 -2.70 18.99
N PHE A 169 -5.73 -1.60 18.21
CA PHE A 169 -6.95 -0.93 17.80
C PHE A 169 -6.90 -0.69 16.28
N GLY A 170 -7.95 -1.08 15.58
CA GLY A 170 -8.09 -0.81 14.15
C GLY A 170 -8.62 -2.00 13.37
N THR A 171 -9.15 -1.74 12.18
CA THR A 171 -9.72 -2.78 11.32
C THR A 171 -8.66 -3.40 10.44
N GLY A 172 -8.72 -4.71 10.27
CA GLY A 172 -7.94 -5.42 9.26
C GLY A 172 -8.26 -4.90 7.85
N GLY A 173 -7.29 -5.01 6.95
CA GLY A 173 -7.49 -4.65 5.54
C GLY A 173 -8.22 -5.76 4.80
N ALA A 174 -8.98 -5.41 3.77
CA ALA A 174 -9.62 -6.41 2.92
C ALA A 174 -8.60 -7.24 2.14
N GLY A 175 -8.93 -8.49 1.84
CA GLY A 175 -8.17 -9.31 0.89
C GLY A 175 -8.31 -8.80 -0.54
N GLY A 176 -7.30 -9.06 -1.37
CA GLY A 176 -7.32 -8.74 -2.79
C GLY A 176 -8.18 -9.72 -3.59
N SER A 177 -8.75 -9.27 -4.70
CA SER A 177 -9.46 -10.18 -5.61
C SER A 177 -8.47 -11.11 -6.32
N GLY A 178 -8.92 -12.30 -6.69
CA GLY A 178 -8.20 -13.13 -7.66
C GLY A 178 -8.13 -12.45 -9.03
N GLY A 179 -7.12 -12.83 -9.79
CA GLY A 179 -6.88 -12.40 -11.16
C GLY A 179 -7.72 -13.18 -12.16
N GLN A 180 -7.97 -12.59 -13.33
CA GLN A 180 -8.74 -13.25 -14.38
C GLN A 180 -7.88 -14.29 -15.10
N GLY A 181 -8.43 -15.47 -15.38
CA GLY A 181 -7.78 -16.49 -16.21
C GLY A 181 -8.69 -16.94 -17.34
N SER A 182 -8.08 -17.37 -18.45
CA SER A 182 -8.81 -17.85 -19.64
C SER A 182 -9.51 -19.19 -19.39
N SER A 183 -8.95 -20.02 -18.51
CA SER A 183 -9.57 -21.28 -18.07
C SER A 183 -10.35 -21.15 -16.77
N ILE A 184 -9.73 -20.56 -15.74
CA ILE A 184 -10.33 -20.33 -14.40
C ILE A 184 -9.74 -19.04 -13.81
N GLY A 185 -10.54 -18.26 -13.10
CA GLY A 185 -10.04 -17.14 -12.29
C GLY A 185 -9.17 -17.61 -11.11
N GLY A 186 -8.33 -16.73 -10.59
CA GLY A 186 -7.57 -16.97 -9.37
C GLY A 186 -8.42 -16.84 -8.11
N ASP A 187 -7.91 -17.39 -7.02
CA ASP A 187 -8.56 -17.28 -5.71
C ASP A 187 -8.44 -15.85 -5.15
N GLY A 188 -9.44 -15.42 -4.39
CA GLY A 188 -9.34 -14.21 -3.58
C GLY A 188 -8.35 -14.38 -2.43
N GLY A 189 -7.75 -13.27 -2.01
CA GLY A 189 -6.92 -13.20 -0.82
C GLY A 189 -7.77 -13.13 0.45
N ASN A 190 -7.20 -13.62 1.55
CA ASN A 190 -7.83 -13.53 2.86
C ASN A 190 -7.86 -12.08 3.36
N GLY A 191 -8.91 -11.72 4.09
CA GLY A 191 -8.95 -10.48 4.86
C GLY A 191 -7.92 -10.47 6.00
N GLY A 192 -7.54 -9.27 6.43
CA GLY A 192 -6.66 -9.03 7.55
C GLY A 192 -7.38 -9.13 8.88
N VAL A 193 -6.64 -9.48 9.92
CA VAL A 193 -7.15 -9.56 11.30
C VAL A 193 -7.24 -8.15 11.90
N GLY A 194 -8.36 -7.86 12.56
CA GLY A 194 -8.59 -6.62 13.31
C GLY A 194 -7.87 -6.59 14.68
N GLY A 195 -7.97 -5.46 15.37
CA GLY A 195 -7.19 -5.19 16.58
C GLY A 195 -7.65 -6.00 17.78
N TYR A 196 -6.69 -6.44 18.60
CA TYR A 196 -6.94 -7.30 19.77
C TYR A 196 -7.95 -6.71 20.78
N PHE A 197 -7.95 -5.39 20.94
CA PHE A 197 -8.83 -4.68 21.87
C PHE A 197 -10.00 -3.97 21.16
N GLY A 198 -10.12 -4.09 19.85
CA GLY A 198 -11.22 -3.52 19.07
C GLY A 198 -10.89 -3.29 17.60
N GLY A 199 -11.79 -3.76 16.72
CA GLY A 199 -11.73 -3.58 15.27
C GLY A 199 -12.24 -4.80 14.52
N ALA A 200 -12.95 -4.60 13.41
CA ALA A 200 -13.38 -5.69 12.54
C ALA A 200 -12.20 -6.29 11.76
N GLY A 201 -12.31 -7.58 11.41
CA GLY A 201 -11.49 -8.15 10.33
C GLY A 201 -11.87 -7.55 8.97
N GLY A 202 -11.01 -7.74 7.99
CA GLY A 202 -11.20 -7.31 6.60
C GLY A 202 -11.84 -8.35 5.70
#